data_AF-A0A9X7C5T1-F1
#
_entry.id   AF-A0A9X7C5T1-F1
#
_cell.length_a   1.000
_cell.length_b   1.000
_cell.length_c   1.000
_cell.angle_alpha   90.00
_cell.angle_beta   90.00
_cell.angle_gamma   90.00
#
_symmetry.space_group_name_H-M   'P 1'
#
loop_
_entity.id
_entity.type
_entity.pdbx_description
1 polymer ?
#
loop_
_entity_poly.entity_id
_entity_poly.type
_entity_poly.pdbx_seq_one_letter_code
_entity_poly.pdbx_strand_id
1 'polypeptide(L)' 'MKVTNLEECQPRFVSFCKAHNLSEGDEWQTWDYMAWISKKANEFRRLHGLKNWDSLGKLINGQDRFTEFLIEKERE' A
#
# COMPACT_ATOMS: atom_id res chain seq x y z
N MET A 1 13.66 -7.56 8.11
CA MET A 1 12.63 -8.56 8.52
C MET A 1 12.44 -9.51 7.36
N LYS A 2 11.94 -10.72 7.59
CA LYS A 2 11.59 -11.64 6.50
C LYS A 2 10.11 -11.54 6.18
N VAL A 3 9.76 -11.76 4.93
CA VAL A 3 8.37 -12.02 4.54
C VAL A 3 7.98 -13.39 5.08
N THR A 4 6.91 -13.46 5.84
CA THR A 4 6.39 -14.69 6.43
C THR A 4 4.88 -14.76 6.28
N ASN A 5 4.35 -15.91 5.84
CA ASN A 5 2.94 -16.16 5.57
C ASN A 5 2.34 -15.09 4.65
N LEU A 6 2.97 -14.83 3.50
CA LEU A 6 2.58 -13.75 2.59
C LEU A 6 1.09 -13.79 2.20
N GLU A 7 0.51 -14.97 2.02
CA GLU A 7 -0.91 -15.14 1.65
C GLU A 7 -1.89 -14.73 2.77
N GLU A 8 -1.45 -14.77 4.04
CA GLU A 8 -2.26 -14.40 5.20
C GLU A 8 -2.02 -12.95 5.65
N CYS A 9 -1.05 -12.27 5.03
CA CYS A 9 -0.68 -10.92 5.38
C CYS A 9 -1.78 -9.91 5.02
N GLN A 10 -1.73 -8.75 5.67
CA GLN A 10 -2.61 -7.64 5.36
C GLN A 10 -2.48 -7.24 3.87
N PRO A 11 -3.59 -6.98 3.15
CA PRO A 11 -3.56 -6.78 1.70
C PRO A 11 -2.57 -5.71 1.21
N ARG A 12 -2.42 -4.62 1.96
CA ARG A 12 -1.49 -3.53 1.61
C ARG A 12 -0.02 -3.95 1.67
N PHE A 13 0.31 -4.86 2.59
CA PHE A 13 1.65 -5.43 2.67
C PHE A 13 1.90 -6.40 1.50
N VAL A 14 0.90 -7.20 1.13
CA VAL A 14 0.97 -8.05 -0.06
C VAL A 14 1.24 -7.20 -1.32
N SER A 15 0.53 -6.08 -1.48
CA SER A 15 0.78 -5.14 -2.58
C SER A 15 2.18 -4.53 -2.56
N PHE A 16 2.71 -4.22 -1.38
CA PHE A 16 4.09 -3.77 -1.24
C PHE A 16 5.09 -4.83 -1.71
N CYS A 17 4.92 -6.08 -1.26
CA CYS A 17 5.78 -7.19 -1.65
C CYS A 17 5.78 -7.39 -3.16
N LYS A 18 4.60 -7.42 -3.80
CA LYS A 18 4.48 -7.53 -5.26
C LYS A 18 5.17 -6.38 -5.98
N ALA A 19 4.97 -5.14 -5.55
CA ALA A 19 5.58 -3.96 -6.16
C ALA A 19 7.13 -3.96 -6.08
N HIS A 20 7.71 -4.74 -5.18
CA HIS A 20 9.17 -4.86 -4.98
C HIS A 20 9.71 -6.24 -5.37
N ASN A 21 8.89 -7.08 -6.02
CA ASN A 21 9.23 -8.46 -6.37
C ASN A 21 9.70 -9.31 -5.18
N LEU A 22 9.15 -9.07 -4.00
CA LEU A 22 9.45 -9.82 -2.79
C LEU A 22 8.53 -11.05 -2.69
N SER A 23 9.15 -12.18 -2.38
CA SER A 23 8.54 -13.49 -2.17
C SER A 23 8.70 -13.96 -0.72
N GLU A 24 8.06 -15.08 -0.38
CA GLU A 24 8.18 -15.71 0.94
C GLU A 24 9.66 -15.95 1.31
N GLY A 25 10.05 -15.52 2.51
CA GLY A 25 11.43 -15.63 3.01
C GLY A 25 12.37 -14.49 2.62
N ASP A 26 11.99 -13.62 1.67
CA ASP A 26 12.80 -12.46 1.27
C ASP A 26 12.88 -11.42 2.37
N GLU A 27 13.97 -10.64 2.35
CA GLU A 27 14.17 -9.57 3.31
C GLU A 27 13.48 -8.28 2.87
N TRP A 28 12.85 -7.63 3.85
CA TRP A 28 12.23 -6.32 3.69
C TRP A 28 12.52 -5.45 4.92
N GLN A 29 12.46 -4.13 4.74
CA GLN A 29 12.63 -3.18 5.82
C GLN A 29 11.34 -2.42 6.11
N THR A 30 11.06 -2.18 7.40
CA THR A 30 9.90 -1.39 7.84
C THR A 30 9.89 -0.01 7.19
N TRP A 31 11.06 0.61 7.07
CA TRP A 31 11.18 1.95 6.51
C TRP A 31 10.78 2.01 5.04
N ASP A 32 11.16 1.00 4.25
CA ASP A 32 10.79 0.91 2.83
C ASP A 32 9.27 0.78 2.66
N TYR A 33 8.64 -0.08 3.48
CA TYR A 33 7.19 -0.21 3.49
C TYR A 33 6.50 1.11 3.87
N MET A 34 6.97 1.78 4.93
CA MET A 34 6.39 3.05 5.40
C MET A 34 6.55 4.17 4.37
N ALA A 35 7.71 4.25 3.71
CA ALA A 35 7.95 5.22 2.65
C ALA A 35 7.06 4.95 1.43
N TRP A 36 6.97 3.68 0.99
CA TRP A 36 6.14 3.28 -0.14
C TRP A 36 4.66 3.54 0.11
N ILE A 37 4.12 3.09 1.26
CA ILE A 37 2.70 3.27 1.56
C ILE A 37 2.33 4.76 1.70
N SER A 38 3.23 5.58 2.24
CA SER A 38 3.03 7.03 2.33
C SER A 38 3.01 7.70 0.96
N LYS A 39 3.92 7.29 0.06
CA LYS A 39 3.93 7.76 -1.33
C LYS A 39 2.62 7.40 -2.04
N LYS A 40 2.18 6.14 -1.93
CA LYS A 40 0.93 5.68 -2.53
C LYS A 40 -0.31 6.35 -1.95
N ALA A 41 -0.35 6.59 -0.64
CA ALA A 41 -1.44 7.35 -0.03
C ALA A 41 -1.50 8.79 -0.56
N ASN A 42 -0.35 9.43 -0.81
CA ASN A 42 -0.31 10.75 -1.43
C ASN A 42 -0.74 10.75 -2.90
N GLU A 43 -0.37 9.72 -3.67
CA GLU A 43 -0.89 9.53 -5.04
C GLU A 43 -2.42 9.42 -5.03
N PHE A 44 -2.97 8.55 -4.19
CA PHE A 44 -4.41 8.37 -4.03
C PHE A 44 -5.13 9.66 -3.59
N ARG A 45 -4.57 10.39 -2.63
CA ARG A 45 -5.11 11.70 -2.21
C ARG A 45 -5.22 12.67 -3.38
N ARG A 46 -4.16 12.80 -4.19
CA ARG A 46 -4.14 13.71 -5.35
C ARG A 46 -5.19 13.34 -6.39
N LEU A 47 -5.38 12.04 -6.66
CA LEU A 47 -6.41 11.54 -7.57
C LEU A 47 -7.83 11.90 -7.11
N HIS A 48 -8.04 12.05 -5.80
CA HIS A 48 -9.33 12.41 -5.21
C HIS A 48 -9.43 13.88 -4.77
N GLY A 49 -8.51 14.75 -5.22
CA GLY A 49 -8.53 16.18 -4.91
C GLY A 49 -8.22 16.52 -3.45
N LEU A 50 -7.63 15.59 -2.70
CA LEU A 50 -7.20 15.78 -1.32
C LEU A 50 -5.76 16.31 -1.23
N LYS A 51 -5.47 17.07 -0.17
CA LYS A 51 -4.10 17.51 0.18
C LYS A 51 -3.34 16.37 0.86
N ASN A 52 -2.01 16.38 0.83
CA ASN A 52 -1.18 15.28 1.35
C ASN A 52 -1.44 14.94 2.85
N TRP A 53 -1.87 15.92 3.65
CA TRP A 53 -2.18 15.75 5.08
C TRP A 53 -3.64 15.42 5.36
N ASP A 54 -4.49 15.36 4.34
CA ASP A 54 -5.88 15.00 4.52
C ASP A 54 -6.02 13.52 4.91
N SER A 55 -6.89 13.26 5.89
CA SER A 55 -7.28 11.90 6.23
C SER A 55 -7.99 11.25 5.06
N LEU A 56 -7.66 9.99 4.78
CA LEU A 56 -8.39 9.18 3.80
C LEU A 56 -9.86 9.02 4.20
N GLY A 57 -10.19 9.12 5.50
CA GLY A 57 -11.56 9.09 6.00
C GLY A 57 -12.45 10.27 5.56
N LYS A 58 -11.90 11.28 4.88
CA LYS A 58 -12.70 12.31 4.19
C LYS A 58 -13.48 11.75 3.00
N LEU A 59 -13.06 10.62 2.44
CA LEU A 59 -13.77 9.91 1.39
C LEU A 59 -14.62 8.82 2.02
N ILE A 60 -15.84 8.62 1.49
CA ILE A 60 -16.66 7.45 1.81
C ILE A 60 -15.83 6.19 1.51
N ASN A 61 -15.66 5.34 2.52
CA ASN A 61 -14.85 4.12 2.50
C ASN A 61 -13.40 4.36 2.05
N GLY A 62 -12.80 5.51 2.37
CA GLY A 62 -11.50 5.90 1.83
C GLY A 62 -10.32 4.97 2.18
N GLN A 63 -10.39 4.24 3.29
CA GLN A 63 -9.38 3.22 3.61
C GLN A 63 -9.50 1.99 2.70
N ASP A 64 -10.73 1.51 2.45
CA ASP A 64 -10.97 0.35 1.59
C ASP A 64 -10.63 0.69 0.13
N ARG A 65 -11.09 1.86 -0.34
CA ARG A 65 -10.77 2.37 -1.68
C ARG A 65 -9.28 2.59 -1.90
N PHE A 66 -8.54 2.97 -0.86
CA PHE A 66 -7.08 3.05 -0.95
C PHE A 66 -6.46 1.65 -1.06
N THR A 67 -6.97 0.66 -0.32
CA THR A 67 -6.53 -0.74 -0.46
C THR A 67 -6.80 -1.26 -1.88
N GLU A 68 -7.98 -1.00 -2.44
CA GLU A 68 -8.34 -1.35 -3.83
C GLU A 68 -7.40 -0.69 -4.84
N PHE A 69 -7.11 0.61 -4.68
CA PHE A 69 -6.16 1.34 -5.52
C PHE A 69 -4.76 0.70 -5.54
N LEU A 70 -4.28 0.19 -4.40
CA LEU A 70 -2.99 -0.50 -4.33
C LEU A 70 -3.01 -1.82 -5.09
N ILE A 71 -4.11 -2.57 -5.01
CA ILE A 71 -4.29 -3.87 -5.69
C ILE A 71 -4.42 -3.69 -7.21
N GLU A 72 -5.18 -2.69 -7.66
CA GLU A 72 -5.35 -2.42 -9.10
C GLU A 72 -4.02 -2.02 -9.77
N LYS A 73 -3.16 -1.28 -9.06
CA LYS A 73 -1.83 -0.91 -9.53
C LYS A 73 -0.84 -2.08 -9.64
N GLU A 74 -1.18 -3.27 -9.14
CA GLU A 74 -0.40 -4.49 -9.38
C GLU A 74 -0.59 -5.05 -10.80
N ARG A 75 -1.64 -4.62 -11.52
CA ARG A 75 -2.03 -5.19 -12.82
C ARG A 75 -1.54 -4.39 -14.04
N GLU A 76 -0.95 -3.21 -13.82
CA GLU A 76 -0.31 -2.36 -14.84
C GLU A 76 1.16 -2.74 -15.01
#